data_AF-A0A3C1BW71-F1
#
_entry.id   AF-A0A3C1BW71-F1
#
_cell.length_a   1.000
_cell.length_b   1.000
_cell.length_c   1.000
_cell.angle_alpha   90.00
_cell.angle_beta   90.00
_cell.angle_gamma   90.00
#
_symmetry.space_group_name_H-M   'P 1'
#
loop_
_entity.id
_entity.type
_entity.pdbx_description
1 polymer ?
#
loop_
_entity_poly.entity_id
_entity_poly.type
_entity_poly.pdbx_seq_one_letter_code
_entity_poly.pdbx_strand_id
1 'polypeptide(L)'
;AVLAVSWVMINPVLWLLKVPKTNVVEAFAVPMQQIARVVSQERELKPEEEALLGEIFDLEKMKEVYDPQTVDPVKFETFRYGKTDDIRQHKWEYLRLYLTLGVRYPADYWKAWVEETRGYWNGGYFYWIYPARSSQSPVLGIVHSGENRIVTAAFGAWFRALEKPAALEPLYSIGLQVWIVIACCLINALKKNRQWLIGVPVLVLLVGLWLGTPVYSEFRYAYPIILTTPLILMTTLYSPEK
;
A
#
# COMPACT_ATOMS: atom_id res chain seq x y z
N ALA A 1 2.65 6.41 25.43
CA ALA A 1 2.80 4.95 25.60
C ALA A 1 2.91 4.22 24.26
N VAL A 2 1.87 4.20 23.42
CA VAL A 2 1.85 3.43 22.15
C VAL A 2 3.04 3.74 21.23
N LEU A 3 3.31 5.01 20.90
CA LEU A 3 4.44 5.37 20.03
C LEU A 3 5.80 4.96 20.60
N ALA A 4 5.98 5.05 21.91
CA ALA A 4 7.21 4.62 22.57
C ALA A 4 7.36 3.09 22.50
N VAL A 5 6.27 2.35 22.74
CA VAL A 5 6.25 0.88 22.59
C VAL A 5 6.53 0.50 21.14
N SER A 6 5.87 1.12 20.16
CA SER A 6 6.13 0.89 18.74
C SER A 6 7.59 1.15 18.37
N TRP A 7 8.17 2.26 18.86
CA TRP A 7 9.57 2.57 18.59
C TRP A 7 10.52 1.54 19.19
N VAL A 8 10.27 1.09 20.43
CA VAL A 8 11.05 0.03 21.11
C VAL A 8 10.93 -1.29 20.36
N MET A 9 9.72 -1.66 19.93
CA MET A 9 9.50 -2.89 19.18
C MET A 9 10.20 -2.85 17.81
N ILE A 10 10.17 -1.72 17.09
CA ILE A 10 10.73 -1.60 15.75
C ILE A 10 12.26 -1.44 15.75
N ASN A 11 12.85 -0.79 16.77
CA ASN A 11 14.27 -0.48 16.78
C ASN A 11 15.08 -1.45 17.65
N PRO A 12 15.16 -1.30 19.00
CA PRO A 12 16.04 -2.13 19.80
C PRO A 12 15.66 -3.61 19.78
N VAL A 13 14.36 -3.96 19.76
CA VAL A 13 13.93 -5.36 19.75
C VAL A 13 14.30 -6.06 18.43
N LEU A 14 13.94 -5.48 17.27
CA LEU A 14 14.32 -6.07 15.98
C LEU A 14 15.85 -6.11 15.77
N TRP A 15 16.56 -5.09 16.25
CA TRP A 15 18.02 -5.08 16.21
C TRP A 15 18.62 -6.22 17.05
N LEU A 16 18.13 -6.43 18.27
CA LEU A 16 18.56 -7.53 19.14
C LEU A 16 18.27 -8.91 18.52
N LEU A 17 17.13 -9.05 17.85
CA LEU A 17 16.73 -10.26 17.12
C LEU A 17 17.47 -10.44 15.79
N LYS A 18 18.36 -9.51 15.40
CA LYS A 18 19.10 -9.52 14.14
C LYS A 18 18.20 -9.63 12.91
N VAL A 19 17.00 -9.04 12.98
CA VAL A 19 16.07 -9.02 11.85
C VAL A 19 16.64 -8.11 10.75
N PRO A 20 16.78 -8.60 9.51
CA PRO A 20 17.27 -7.78 8.40
C PRO A 20 16.41 -6.53 8.21
N LYS A 21 17.05 -5.40 7.87
CA LYS A 21 16.30 -4.17 7.55
C LYS A 21 15.47 -4.38 6.28
N THR A 22 14.29 -3.77 6.25
CA THR A 22 13.42 -3.76 5.08
C THR A 22 14.14 -3.18 3.86
N ASN A 23 13.90 -3.76 2.69
CA ASN A 23 14.43 -3.24 1.44
C ASN A 23 13.85 -1.85 1.17
N VAL A 24 14.72 -0.87 0.93
CA VAL A 24 14.32 0.52 0.62
C VAL A 24 13.47 0.62 -0.65
N VAL A 25 13.59 -0.38 -1.53
CA VAL A 25 12.80 -0.51 -2.77
C VAL A 25 11.30 -0.48 -2.51
N GLU A 26 10.83 -1.05 -1.39
CA GLU A 26 9.40 -1.07 -1.07
C GLU A 26 8.83 0.34 -0.83
N ALA A 27 9.66 1.29 -0.37
CA ALA A 27 9.22 2.67 -0.18
C ALA A 27 9.06 3.44 -1.51
N PHE A 28 9.55 2.90 -2.62
CA PHE A 28 9.56 3.55 -3.93
C PHE A 28 8.45 3.03 -4.87
N ALA A 29 7.47 2.26 -4.37
CA ALA A 29 6.39 1.71 -5.18
C ALA A 29 5.72 2.75 -6.11
N VAL A 30 5.14 3.82 -5.54
CA VAL A 30 4.48 4.87 -6.31
C VAL A 30 5.43 5.60 -7.28
N PRO A 31 6.64 6.05 -6.87
CA PRO A 31 7.60 6.60 -7.82
C PRO A 31 7.95 5.68 -8.98
N MET A 32 8.14 4.38 -8.71
CA MET A 32 8.42 3.38 -9.74
C MET A 32 7.23 3.24 -10.70
N GLN A 33 6.01 3.20 -10.18
CA GLN A 33 4.80 3.09 -11.00
C GLN A 33 4.59 4.32 -11.90
N GLN A 34 4.87 5.51 -11.39
CA GLN A 34 4.76 6.75 -12.17
C GLN A 34 5.80 6.83 -13.28
N ILE A 35 7.06 6.45 -13.00
CA ILE A 35 8.10 6.36 -14.03
C ILE A 35 7.75 5.28 -15.05
N ALA A 36 7.30 4.10 -14.59
CA ALA A 36 6.92 3.01 -15.48
C ALA A 36 5.78 3.38 -16.42
N ARG A 37 4.83 4.20 -15.97
CA ARG A 37 3.80 4.74 -16.86
C ARG A 37 4.37 5.68 -17.92
N VAL A 38 5.33 6.54 -17.58
CA VAL A 38 5.97 7.42 -18.57
C VAL A 38 6.71 6.60 -19.62
N VAL A 39 7.45 5.56 -19.20
CA VAL A 39 8.18 4.65 -20.08
C VAL A 39 7.22 3.82 -20.95
N SER A 40 6.15 3.27 -20.37
CA SER A 40 5.17 2.44 -21.10
C SER A 40 4.28 3.22 -22.07
N GLN A 41 4.11 4.53 -21.86
CA GLN A 41 3.45 5.44 -22.81
C GLN A 41 4.41 6.00 -23.87
N GLU A 42 5.65 5.50 -23.94
CA GLU A 42 6.68 5.91 -24.90
C GLU A 42 6.87 7.43 -24.93
N ARG A 43 6.82 8.06 -23.74
CA ARG A 43 7.10 9.50 -23.61
C ARG A 43 8.57 9.77 -23.88
N GLU A 44 8.85 10.93 -24.44
CA GLU A 44 10.21 11.36 -24.75
C GLU A 44 11.07 11.48 -23.48
N LEU A 45 12.14 10.68 -23.41
CA LEU A 45 13.16 10.81 -22.39
C LEU A 45 14.38 11.45 -23.03
N LYS A 46 15.03 12.37 -22.31
CA LYS A 46 16.34 12.84 -22.75
C LYS A 46 17.35 11.69 -22.66
N PRO A 47 18.40 11.67 -23.49
CA PRO A 47 19.43 10.62 -23.44
C PRO A 47 20.07 10.44 -22.05
N GLU A 48 20.24 11.55 -21.31
CA GLU A 48 20.74 11.53 -19.92
C GLU A 48 19.74 10.90 -18.92
N GLU A 49 18.44 11.11 -19.12
CA GLU A 49 17.37 10.56 -18.27
C GLU A 49 17.21 9.05 -18.55
N GLU A 50 17.25 8.66 -19.81
CA GLU A 50 17.18 7.26 -20.24
C GLU A 50 18.39 6.47 -19.76
N ALA A 51 19.60 7.03 -19.88
CA ALA A 51 20.82 6.40 -19.37
C ALA A 51 20.75 6.18 -17.85
N LEU A 52 20.36 7.21 -17.08
CA LEU A 52 20.29 7.12 -15.62
C LEU A 52 19.22 6.12 -15.15
N LEU A 53 18.06 6.05 -15.83
CA LEU A 53 17.03 5.05 -15.55
C LEU A 53 17.49 3.63 -15.93
N GLY A 54 18.17 3.48 -17.07
CA GLY A 54 18.69 2.19 -17.55
C GLY A 54 19.75 1.57 -16.64
N GLU A 55 20.39 2.35 -15.78
CA GLU A 55 21.31 1.84 -14.75
C GLU A 55 20.61 0.98 -13.69
N ILE A 56 19.34 1.29 -13.39
CA ILE A 56 18.57 0.63 -12.31
C ILE A 56 17.40 -0.19 -12.83
N PHE A 57 16.97 0.02 -14.08
CA PHE A 57 15.86 -0.69 -14.70
C PHE A 57 16.23 -1.30 -16.05
N ASP A 58 15.49 -2.34 -16.42
CA ASP A 58 15.34 -2.77 -17.82
C ASP A 58 14.14 -2.01 -18.43
N LEU A 59 14.43 -0.97 -19.20
CA LEU A 59 13.39 -0.06 -19.75
C LEU A 59 12.56 -0.69 -20.87
N GLU A 60 13.13 -1.63 -21.63
CA GLU A 60 12.37 -2.33 -22.66
C GLU A 60 11.37 -3.28 -22.01
N LYS A 61 11.83 -4.08 -21.05
CA LYS A 61 10.95 -4.97 -20.30
C LYS A 61 9.88 -4.21 -19.50
N MET A 62 10.19 -3.02 -18.99
CA MET A 62 9.24 -2.18 -18.25
C MET A 62 7.98 -1.85 -19.04
N LYS A 63 8.08 -1.67 -20.35
CA LYS A 63 6.91 -1.42 -21.22
C LYS A 63 5.99 -2.64 -21.28
N GLU A 64 6.58 -3.83 -21.32
CA GLU A 64 5.86 -5.11 -21.45
C GLU A 64 5.12 -5.51 -20.17
N VAL A 65 5.74 -5.24 -19.01
CA VAL A 65 5.23 -5.73 -17.72
C VAL A 65 4.41 -4.69 -16.95
N TYR A 66 4.25 -3.47 -17.48
CA TYR A 66 3.50 -2.42 -16.79
C TYR A 66 2.05 -2.84 -16.50
N ASP A 67 1.69 -2.86 -15.22
CA ASP A 67 0.33 -3.10 -14.75
C ASP A 67 -0.16 -1.89 -13.94
N PRO A 68 -1.20 -1.18 -14.40
CA PRO A 68 -1.85 -0.10 -13.64
C PRO A 68 -2.21 -0.43 -12.19
N GLN A 69 -2.47 -1.70 -11.87
CA GLN A 69 -3.01 -2.15 -10.58
C GLN A 69 -1.95 -2.52 -9.54
N THR A 70 -0.70 -2.73 -9.96
CA THR A 70 0.40 -3.13 -9.08
C THR A 70 1.75 -2.80 -9.69
N VAL A 71 2.67 -2.30 -8.88
CA VAL A 71 4.07 -2.10 -9.29
C VAL A 71 4.88 -3.40 -9.29
N ASP A 72 4.33 -4.49 -8.74
CA ASP A 72 5.09 -5.72 -8.52
C ASP A 72 5.80 -6.25 -9.78
N PRO A 73 5.18 -6.31 -10.97
CA PRO A 73 5.89 -6.73 -12.19
C PRO A 73 7.08 -5.81 -12.50
N VAL A 74 6.90 -4.49 -12.45
CA VAL A 74 8.00 -3.52 -12.64
C VAL A 74 9.11 -3.77 -11.61
N LYS A 75 8.73 -3.88 -10.32
CA LYS A 75 9.65 -4.05 -9.20
C LYS A 75 10.44 -5.36 -9.26
N PHE A 76 9.79 -6.48 -9.58
CA PHE A 76 10.45 -7.80 -9.54
C PHE A 76 11.11 -8.18 -10.85
N GLU A 77 10.65 -7.64 -11.97
CA GLU A 77 11.08 -8.08 -13.29
C GLU A 77 12.04 -7.13 -14.01
N THR A 78 12.05 -5.86 -13.62
CA THR A 78 12.84 -4.82 -14.32
C THR A 78 13.89 -4.19 -13.42
N PHE A 79 13.65 -4.13 -12.11
CA PHE A 79 14.55 -3.48 -11.17
C PHE A 79 15.81 -4.32 -10.92
N ARG A 80 16.98 -3.70 -11.05
CA ARG A 80 18.28 -4.31 -10.82
C ARG A 80 18.63 -4.23 -9.33
N TYR A 81 18.18 -5.21 -8.54
CA TYR A 81 18.37 -5.21 -7.07
C TYR A 81 19.82 -5.03 -6.60
N GLY A 82 20.82 -5.46 -7.38
CA GLY A 82 22.25 -5.23 -7.08
C GLY A 82 22.70 -3.77 -7.17
N LYS A 83 21.84 -2.85 -7.65
CA LYS A 83 22.10 -1.41 -7.82
C LYS A 83 21.48 -0.53 -6.73
N THR A 84 20.98 -1.13 -5.65
CA THR A 84 20.35 -0.38 -4.55
C THR A 84 21.30 0.57 -3.83
N ASP A 85 22.59 0.24 -3.74
CA ASP A 85 23.58 1.13 -3.14
C ASP A 85 23.93 2.31 -4.06
N ASP A 86 23.91 2.12 -5.38
CA ASP A 86 24.13 3.18 -6.36
C ASP A 86 23.03 4.26 -6.28
N ILE A 87 21.77 3.84 -6.08
CA ILE A 87 20.63 4.76 -5.83
C ILE A 87 20.87 5.59 -4.57
N ARG A 88 21.44 5.01 -3.51
CA ARG A 88 21.70 5.75 -2.27
C ARG A 88 22.81 6.77 -2.44
N GLN A 89 23.85 6.44 -3.21
CA GLN A 89 24.95 7.35 -3.51
C GLN A 89 24.51 8.51 -4.40
N HIS A 90 23.71 8.24 -5.43
CA HIS A 90 23.22 9.23 -6.40
C HIS A 90 21.77 9.67 -6.15
N LYS A 91 21.30 9.61 -4.90
CA LYS A 91 19.88 9.84 -4.53
C LYS A 91 19.30 11.16 -5.03
N TRP A 92 20.13 12.20 -5.13
CA TRP A 92 19.71 13.52 -5.60
C TRP A 92 19.51 13.57 -7.11
N GLU A 93 20.28 12.79 -7.86
CA GLU A 93 20.14 12.67 -9.32
C GLU A 93 18.84 11.95 -9.66
N TYR A 94 18.57 10.82 -9.01
CA TYR A 94 17.30 10.10 -9.16
C TYR A 94 16.10 10.94 -8.70
N LEU A 95 16.20 11.65 -7.58
CA LEU A 95 15.13 12.54 -7.13
C LEU A 95 14.88 13.66 -8.14
N ARG A 96 15.94 14.27 -8.67
CA ARG A 96 15.82 15.32 -9.68
C ARG A 96 15.18 14.79 -10.96
N LEU A 97 15.58 13.60 -11.42
CA LEU A 97 14.99 12.93 -12.57
C LEU A 97 13.49 12.71 -12.36
N TYR A 98 13.11 12.10 -11.23
CA TYR A 98 11.72 11.83 -10.88
C TYR A 98 10.87 13.12 -10.87
N LEU A 99 11.35 14.18 -10.20
CA LEU A 99 10.65 15.46 -10.17
C LEU A 99 10.58 16.12 -11.56
N THR A 100 11.64 16.02 -12.36
CA THR A 100 11.68 16.59 -13.72
C THR A 100 10.68 15.90 -14.63
N LEU A 101 10.62 14.56 -14.59
CA LEU A 101 9.63 13.78 -15.34
C LEU A 101 8.21 14.06 -14.85
N GLY A 102 8.01 14.18 -13.53
CA GLY A 102 6.69 14.51 -12.97
C GLY A 102 6.17 15.89 -13.39
N VAL A 103 7.05 16.89 -13.50
CA VAL A 103 6.69 18.22 -14.03
C VAL A 103 6.45 18.19 -15.53
N ARG A 104 7.20 17.38 -16.29
CA ARG A 104 7.05 17.25 -17.76
C ARG A 104 5.82 16.44 -18.16
N TYR A 105 5.49 15.39 -17.40
CA TYR A 105 4.40 14.44 -17.67
C TYR A 105 3.41 14.32 -16.49
N PRO A 106 2.81 15.43 -16.02
CA PRO A 106 1.98 15.42 -14.81
C PRO A 106 0.73 14.55 -14.97
N ALA A 107 0.18 14.48 -16.19
CA ALA A 107 -1.00 13.66 -16.46
C ALA A 107 -0.73 12.17 -16.30
N ASP A 108 0.45 11.70 -16.71
CA ASP A 108 0.84 10.30 -16.56
C ASP A 108 1.15 9.99 -15.10
N TYR A 109 1.87 10.86 -14.40
CA TYR A 109 2.13 10.72 -12.96
C TYR A 109 0.83 10.65 -12.16
N TRP A 110 -0.15 11.50 -12.48
CA TRP A 110 -1.43 11.51 -11.80
C TRP A 110 -2.26 10.26 -12.09
N LYS A 111 -2.30 9.81 -13.35
CA LYS A 111 -3.04 8.58 -13.72
C LYS A 111 -2.45 7.35 -13.07
N ALA A 112 -1.12 7.20 -13.07
CA ALA A 112 -0.44 6.11 -12.38
C ALA A 112 -0.79 6.09 -10.88
N TRP A 113 -0.71 7.24 -10.23
CA TRP A 113 -1.08 7.38 -8.82
C TRP A 113 -2.55 7.02 -8.55
N VAL A 114 -3.47 7.51 -9.38
CA VAL A 114 -4.90 7.18 -9.27
C VAL A 114 -5.13 5.68 -9.43
N GLU A 115 -4.55 5.05 -10.45
CA GLU A 115 -4.76 3.63 -10.72
C GLU A 115 -4.19 2.74 -9.60
N GLU A 116 -3.02 3.11 -9.05
CA GLU A 116 -2.35 2.39 -7.97
C GLU A 116 -2.95 2.69 -6.58
N THR A 117 -3.76 3.72 -6.40
CA THR A 117 -4.33 4.05 -5.07
C THR A 117 -5.84 3.96 -4.98
N ARG A 118 -6.55 3.85 -6.12
CA ARG A 118 -8.03 3.95 -6.19
C ARG A 118 -8.77 3.02 -5.23
N GLY A 119 -8.27 1.83 -4.91
CA GLY A 119 -8.94 0.93 -3.96
C GLY A 119 -8.97 1.47 -2.53
N TYR A 120 -8.06 2.40 -2.19
CA TYR A 120 -7.98 3.02 -0.87
C TYR A 120 -8.87 4.25 -0.70
N TRP A 121 -9.53 4.73 -1.74
CA TRP A 121 -10.40 5.90 -1.65
C TRP A 121 -11.64 5.84 -2.55
N ASN A 122 -11.77 4.83 -3.40
CA ASN A 122 -12.97 4.56 -4.18
C ASN A 122 -13.45 3.12 -3.90
N GLY A 123 -14.78 2.95 -3.84
CA GLY A 123 -15.41 1.67 -3.53
C GLY A 123 -15.64 0.81 -4.77
N GLY A 124 -16.10 -0.43 -4.57
CA GLY A 124 -16.53 -1.32 -5.66
C GLY A 124 -15.40 -2.08 -6.38
N TYR A 125 -14.17 -2.04 -5.85
CA TYR A 125 -13.08 -2.85 -6.38
C TYR A 125 -12.98 -4.18 -5.64
N PHE A 126 -12.95 -5.27 -6.41
CA PHE A 126 -12.69 -6.59 -5.88
C PHE A 126 -11.18 -6.89 -5.92
N TYR A 127 -10.63 -7.22 -4.75
CA TYR A 127 -9.32 -7.82 -4.58
C TYR A 127 -9.42 -8.88 -3.47
N TRP A 128 -8.44 -9.78 -3.35
CA TRP A 128 -8.52 -10.79 -2.30
C TRP A 128 -8.60 -10.14 -0.92
N ILE A 129 -9.46 -10.68 -0.05
CA ILE A 129 -9.60 -10.25 1.34
C ILE A 129 -8.77 -11.16 2.25
N TYR A 130 -8.66 -12.43 1.88
CA TYR A 130 -7.88 -13.45 2.59
C TYR A 130 -6.97 -14.22 1.63
N PRO A 131 -5.70 -14.49 2.02
CA PRO A 131 -4.83 -15.35 1.24
C PRO A 131 -5.32 -16.81 1.31
N ALA A 132 -6.07 -17.24 0.30
CA ALA A 132 -6.54 -18.63 0.20
C ALA A 132 -5.44 -19.63 -0.20
N ARG A 133 -4.22 -19.14 -0.48
CA ARG A 133 -3.08 -19.95 -0.90
C ARG A 133 -1.98 -19.89 0.15
N SER A 134 -1.67 -21.05 0.73
CA SER A 134 -0.39 -21.24 1.38
C SER A 134 0.72 -21.15 0.33
N SER A 135 1.78 -20.39 0.59
CA SER A 135 3.01 -20.58 -0.17
C SER A 135 3.48 -22.02 0.14
N GLN A 136 3.55 -22.87 -0.89
CA GLN A 136 4.11 -24.21 -0.71
C GLN A 136 5.61 -24.15 -0.44
N SER A 137 6.25 -23.02 -0.75
CA SER A 137 7.64 -22.76 -0.41
C SER A 137 7.77 -22.45 1.09
N PRO A 138 8.61 -23.19 1.84
CA PRO A 138 8.95 -22.85 3.20
C PRO A 138 9.59 -21.48 3.24
N VAL A 139 9.02 -20.54 3.99
CA VAL A 139 9.68 -19.27 4.30
C VAL A 139 10.32 -19.45 5.68
N LEU A 140 11.65 -19.37 5.76
CA LEU A 140 12.39 -19.55 7.02
C LEU A 140 12.15 -20.90 7.72
N GLY A 141 11.92 -21.97 6.95
CA GLY A 141 11.60 -23.30 7.50
C GLY A 141 10.17 -23.43 8.05
N ILE A 142 9.37 -22.35 7.99
CA ILE A 142 7.95 -22.40 8.31
C ILE A 142 7.23 -23.00 7.11
N VAL A 143 6.85 -24.27 7.25
CA VAL A 143 5.97 -24.93 6.30
C VAL A 143 4.54 -24.67 6.73
N HIS A 144 3.71 -24.16 5.83
CA HIS A 144 2.27 -24.15 6.05
C HIS A 144 1.80 -25.60 5.98
N SER A 145 1.83 -26.29 7.12
CA SER A 145 1.28 -27.63 7.21
C SER A 145 -0.24 -27.47 7.10
N GLY A 146 -0.81 -27.85 5.95
CA GLY A 146 -2.25 -27.87 5.72
C GLY A 146 -2.95 -28.95 6.55
N GLU A 147 -2.51 -29.18 7.79
CA GLU A 147 -2.76 -30.38 8.58
C GLU A 147 -4.23 -30.53 8.97
N ASN A 148 -5.00 -29.44 9.03
CA ASN A 148 -6.44 -29.53 9.22
C ASN A 148 -7.23 -29.04 8.00
N ARG A 149 -7.23 -29.88 6.94
CA ARG A 149 -8.02 -29.69 5.72
C ARG A 149 -9.48 -29.34 5.99
N ILE A 150 -10.09 -29.88 7.06
CA ILE A 150 -11.50 -29.65 7.38
C ILE A 150 -11.71 -28.24 7.92
N VAL A 151 -10.92 -27.83 8.91
CA VAL A 151 -11.02 -26.49 9.50
C VAL A 151 -10.69 -25.43 8.44
N THR A 152 -9.60 -25.61 7.67
CA THR A 152 -9.25 -24.68 6.59
C THR A 152 -10.32 -24.62 5.50
N ALA A 153 -10.92 -25.75 5.13
CA ALA A 153 -12.02 -25.78 4.17
C ALA A 153 -13.29 -25.12 4.72
N ALA A 154 -13.62 -25.33 6.00
CA ALA A 154 -14.76 -24.72 6.67
C ALA A 154 -14.61 -23.19 6.77
N PHE A 155 -13.44 -22.71 7.21
CA PHE A 155 -13.12 -21.28 7.22
C PHE A 155 -13.16 -20.69 5.81
N GLY A 156 -12.54 -21.35 4.83
CA GLY A 156 -12.57 -20.91 3.44
C GLY A 156 -13.99 -20.87 2.85
N ALA A 157 -14.84 -21.84 3.20
CA ALA A 157 -16.25 -21.85 2.80
C ALA A 157 -17.05 -20.73 3.47
N TRP A 158 -16.82 -20.49 4.76
CA TRP A 158 -17.45 -19.41 5.53
C TRP A 158 -17.12 -18.03 4.94
N PHE A 159 -15.83 -17.74 4.70
CA PHE A 159 -15.43 -16.46 4.08
C PHE A 159 -16.03 -16.27 2.69
N ARG A 160 -15.96 -17.30 1.83
CA ARG A 160 -16.62 -17.24 0.50
C ARG A 160 -18.13 -17.05 0.58
N ALA A 161 -18.79 -17.51 1.64
CA ALA A 161 -20.22 -17.30 1.85
C ALA A 161 -20.53 -15.87 2.31
N LEU A 162 -19.63 -15.23 3.06
CA LEU A 162 -19.77 -13.84 3.52
C LEU A 162 -19.38 -12.81 2.46
N GLU A 163 -18.46 -13.14 1.54
CA GLU A 163 -18.03 -12.23 0.46
C GLU A 163 -19.01 -12.18 -0.72
N LYS A 164 -19.89 -13.18 -0.87
CA LYS A 164 -20.84 -13.27 -2.00
C LYS A 164 -22.00 -12.27 -1.95
N PRO A 165 -22.64 -11.99 -0.80
CA PRO A 165 -23.81 -11.13 -0.78
C PRO A 165 -23.41 -9.67 -1.00
N ALA A 166 -23.95 -9.05 -2.05
CA ALA A 166 -23.74 -7.62 -2.33
C ALA A 166 -24.15 -6.71 -1.16
N ALA A 167 -25.10 -7.15 -0.32
CA ALA A 167 -25.49 -6.42 0.89
C ALA A 167 -24.37 -6.27 1.93
N LEU A 168 -23.36 -7.15 1.91
CA LEU A 168 -22.21 -7.11 2.81
C LEU A 168 -21.01 -6.34 2.22
N GLU A 169 -21.06 -5.98 0.93
CA GLU A 169 -20.01 -5.22 0.24
C GLU A 169 -19.57 -3.93 0.95
N PRO A 170 -20.49 -3.13 1.52
CA PRO A 170 -20.10 -1.96 2.30
C PRO A 170 -19.17 -2.26 3.48
N LEU A 171 -19.23 -3.47 4.06
CA LEU A 171 -18.42 -3.84 5.23
C LEU A 171 -16.95 -4.04 4.87
N TYR A 172 -16.67 -4.53 3.66
CA TYR A 172 -15.30 -4.79 3.19
C TYR A 172 -14.82 -3.80 2.11
N SER A 173 -15.65 -2.83 1.73
CA SER A 173 -15.23 -1.73 0.84
C SER A 173 -14.23 -0.80 1.52
N ILE A 174 -12.94 -0.94 1.20
CA ILE A 174 -11.86 -0.12 1.76
C ILE A 174 -12.15 1.38 1.58
N GLY A 175 -12.48 1.80 0.36
CA GLY A 175 -12.80 3.20 0.06
C GLY A 175 -13.94 3.75 0.91
N LEU A 176 -15.03 2.99 1.10
CA LEU A 176 -16.13 3.42 1.96
C LEU A 176 -15.68 3.59 3.42
N GLN A 177 -14.93 2.63 3.95
CA GLN A 177 -14.41 2.68 5.32
C GLN A 177 -13.50 3.91 5.52
N VAL A 178 -12.67 4.24 4.53
CA VAL A 178 -11.84 5.45 4.52
C VAL A 178 -12.68 6.72 4.61
N TRP A 179 -13.74 6.84 3.79
CA TRP A 179 -14.61 8.01 3.83
C TRP A 179 -15.38 8.14 5.15
N ILE A 180 -15.81 7.01 5.75
CA ILE A 180 -16.45 7.03 7.07
C ILE A 180 -15.47 7.56 8.13
N VAL A 181 -14.22 7.09 8.15
CA VAL A 181 -13.21 7.56 9.10
C VAL A 181 -12.92 9.04 8.92
N ILE A 182 -12.74 9.50 7.67
CA ILE A 182 -12.52 10.93 7.36
C ILE A 182 -13.71 11.76 7.84
N ALA A 183 -14.94 11.36 7.51
CA ALA A 183 -16.15 12.05 7.94
C ALA A 183 -16.26 12.12 9.47
N CYS A 184 -16.00 11.03 10.18
CA CYS A 184 -16.00 10.98 11.64
C CYS A 184 -14.96 11.92 12.26
N CYS A 185 -13.74 11.95 11.71
CA CYS A 185 -12.69 12.86 12.17
C CYS A 185 -13.09 14.33 11.95
N LEU A 186 -13.62 14.65 10.76
CA LEU A 186 -14.09 16.00 10.43
C LEU A 186 -15.25 16.43 11.34
N ILE A 187 -16.27 15.59 11.53
CA ILE A 187 -17.41 15.88 12.40
C ILE A 187 -16.95 16.17 13.83
N ASN A 188 -16.08 15.33 14.39
CA ASN A 188 -15.56 15.54 15.75
C ASN A 188 -14.71 16.82 15.86
N ALA A 189 -13.87 17.11 14.86
CA ALA A 189 -13.09 18.34 14.82
C ALA A 189 -13.99 19.59 14.76
N LEU A 190 -15.02 19.59 13.92
CA LEU A 190 -15.99 20.67 13.81
C LEU A 190 -16.80 20.88 15.10
N LYS A 191 -17.11 19.79 15.81
CA LYS A 191 -17.74 19.83 17.16
C LYS A 191 -16.75 20.24 18.27
N LYS A 192 -15.49 20.51 17.97
CA LYS A 192 -14.39 20.74 18.94
C LYS A 192 -14.20 19.56 19.92
N ASN A 193 -14.66 18.37 19.55
CA ASN A 193 -14.52 17.14 20.32
C ASN A 193 -13.17 16.50 20.01
N ARG A 194 -12.28 16.41 21.02
CA ARG A 194 -10.92 15.85 20.86
C ARG A 194 -10.87 14.37 20.46
N GLN A 195 -12.00 13.66 20.41
CA GLN A 195 -12.08 12.29 19.91
C GLN A 195 -11.61 12.11 18.46
N TRP A 196 -11.55 13.18 17.64
CA TRP A 196 -10.93 13.11 16.30
C TRP A 196 -9.46 12.63 16.35
N LEU A 197 -8.76 12.83 17.48
CA LEU A 197 -7.39 12.35 17.69
C LEU A 197 -7.27 10.83 17.63
N ILE A 198 -8.35 10.09 17.89
CA ILE A 198 -8.38 8.62 17.80
C ILE A 198 -8.18 8.16 16.34
N GLY A 199 -8.65 8.94 15.36
CA GLY A 199 -8.49 8.63 13.94
C GLY A 199 -7.12 8.98 13.37
N VAL A 200 -6.29 9.77 14.07
CA VAL A 200 -4.99 10.25 13.54
C VAL A 200 -4.06 9.11 13.13
N PRO A 201 -3.85 8.04 13.91
CA PRO A 201 -2.97 6.93 13.48
C PRO A 201 -3.45 6.26 12.18
N VAL A 202 -4.77 6.17 12.00
CA VAL A 202 -5.39 5.56 10.82
C VAL A 202 -5.27 6.46 9.60
N LEU A 203 -5.41 7.78 9.78
CA LEU A 203 -5.19 8.77 8.73
C LEU A 203 -3.72 8.82 8.31
N VAL A 204 -2.77 8.69 9.25
CA VAL A 204 -1.34 8.59 8.94
C VAL A 204 -1.05 7.34 8.09
N LEU A 205 -1.67 6.21 8.44
CA LEU A 205 -1.57 4.99 7.64
C LEU A 205 -2.15 5.20 6.24
N LEU A 206 -3.31 5.83 6.12
CA LEU A 206 -3.94 6.14 4.83
C LEU A 206 -3.03 6.99 3.93
N VAL A 207 -2.42 8.04 4.48
CA VAL A 207 -1.43 8.86 3.73
C VAL A 207 -0.24 8.00 3.32
N GLY A 208 0.24 7.11 4.20
CA GLY A 208 1.29 6.15 3.84
C GLY A 208 0.92 5.27 2.64
N LEU A 209 -0.31 4.78 2.59
CA LEU A 209 -0.81 3.99 1.46
C LEU A 209 -0.90 4.82 0.17
N TRP A 210 -1.34 6.07 0.26
CA TRP A 210 -1.36 6.96 -0.90
C TRP A 210 0.04 7.32 -1.41
N LEU A 211 1.06 7.28 -0.56
CA LEU A 211 2.43 7.62 -0.93
C LEU A 211 3.25 6.42 -1.42
N GLY A 212 2.84 5.19 -1.12
CA GLY A 212 3.72 4.03 -1.35
C GLY A 212 3.04 2.67 -1.34
N THR A 213 1.73 2.58 -1.58
CA THR A 213 1.11 1.26 -1.75
C THR A 213 1.67 0.56 -2.99
N PRO A 214 2.05 -0.73 -2.91
CA PRO A 214 2.52 -1.47 -4.08
C PRO A 214 1.37 -2.07 -4.92
N VAL A 215 0.15 -2.06 -4.39
CA VAL A 215 -1.03 -2.71 -5.00
C VAL A 215 -2.27 -1.85 -4.75
N TYR A 216 -3.18 -1.78 -5.73
CA TYR A 216 -4.27 -0.80 -5.72
C TYR A 216 -5.37 -0.98 -4.67
N SER A 217 -5.61 -2.19 -4.19
CA SER A 217 -6.75 -2.51 -3.32
C SER A 217 -6.45 -3.67 -2.36
N GLU A 218 -5.21 -3.76 -1.89
CA GLU A 218 -4.79 -4.86 -1.02
C GLU A 218 -5.38 -4.71 0.39
N PHE A 219 -6.29 -5.62 0.74
CA PHE A 219 -7.12 -5.55 1.94
C PHE A 219 -6.24 -5.57 3.20
N ARG A 220 -5.19 -6.41 3.25
CA ARG A 220 -4.26 -6.50 4.40
C ARG A 220 -3.61 -5.18 4.80
N TYR A 221 -3.41 -4.27 3.84
CA TYR A 221 -2.83 -2.96 4.13
C TYR A 221 -3.85 -2.00 4.77
N ALA A 222 -5.14 -2.19 4.48
CA ALA A 222 -6.23 -1.40 5.03
C ALA A 222 -6.86 -2.01 6.30
N TYR A 223 -6.41 -3.19 6.78
CA TYR A 223 -6.96 -3.84 7.98
C TYR A 223 -7.14 -2.90 9.18
N PRO A 224 -6.14 -2.06 9.55
CA PRO A 224 -6.30 -1.16 10.67
C PRO A 224 -7.44 -0.16 10.49
N ILE A 225 -7.70 0.30 9.25
CA ILE A 225 -8.83 1.17 8.93
C ILE A 225 -10.13 0.43 9.24
N ILE A 226 -10.30 -0.75 8.65
CA ILE A 226 -11.52 -1.55 8.74
C ILE A 226 -11.86 -1.94 10.19
N LEU A 227 -10.85 -2.36 10.96
CA LEU A 227 -11.05 -2.76 12.37
C LEU A 227 -11.37 -1.58 13.28
N THR A 228 -10.90 -0.39 12.96
CA THR A 228 -11.10 0.80 13.81
C THR A 228 -12.30 1.64 13.40
N THR A 229 -12.80 1.53 12.16
CA THR A 229 -13.96 2.31 11.70
C THR A 229 -15.17 2.18 12.63
N PRO A 230 -15.61 0.98 13.08
CA PRO A 230 -16.76 0.87 13.97
C PRO A 230 -16.55 1.61 15.29
N LEU A 231 -15.34 1.56 15.86
CA LEU A 231 -15.00 2.26 17.11
C LEU A 231 -15.03 3.78 16.92
N ILE A 232 -14.40 4.28 15.85
CA ILE A 232 -14.37 5.71 15.51
C ILE A 232 -15.77 6.24 15.20
N LEU A 233 -16.61 5.44 14.55
CA LEU A 233 -18.01 5.77 14.29
C LEU A 233 -18.79 5.90 15.61
N MET A 234 -18.64 4.92 16.51
CA MET A 234 -19.32 4.93 17.80
C MET A 234 -18.92 6.13 18.67
N THR A 235 -17.65 6.52 18.69
CA THR A 235 -17.23 7.74 19.43
C THR A 235 -17.87 9.00 18.85
N THR A 236 -18.01 9.07 17.52
CA THR A 236 -18.63 10.21 16.84
C THR A 236 -20.14 10.31 17.10
N LEU A 237 -20.82 9.17 17.17
CA LEU A 237 -22.27 9.10 17.43
C LEU A 237 -22.58 9.30 18.91
N TYR A 238 -21.68 8.91 19.81
CA TYR A 238 -21.85 9.07 21.25
C TYR A 238 -21.60 10.53 21.67
N SER A 239 -22.67 11.27 21.98
CA SER A 239 -22.56 12.49 22.79
C SER A 239 -22.74 12.12 24.26
N PRO A 240 -21.72 12.26 25.12
CA PRO A 240 -21.96 12.18 26.55
C PRO A 240 -22.95 13.30 26.93
N GLU A 241 -24.02 12.95 27.63
CA GLU A 241 -24.92 13.94 28.23
C GLU A 241 -24.08 14.88 29.12
N LYS A 242 -24.35 16.17 29.00
CA LYS A 242 -23.64 17.23 29.75
C LYS A 242 -24.09 17.27 31.20
#